data_AF-A0A4R4AL52-F1
#
_entry.id   AF-A0A4R4AL52-F1
#
_cell.length_a   1.000
_cell.length_b   1.000
_cell.length_c   1.000
_cell.angle_alpha   90.00
_cell.angle_beta   90.00
_cell.angle_gamma   90.00
#
_symmetry.space_group_name_H-M   'P 1'
#
loop_
_entity.id
_entity.type
_entity.pdbx_description
1 polymer ?
#
loop_
_entity_poly.entity_id
_entity_poly.type
_entity_poly.pdbx_seq_one_letter_code
_entity_poly.pdbx_strand_id
1 'polypeptide(L)'
;MEARYRIVFTGELAPGKKVQTVVPELAAKFRMRKEQAREILLGGAEQTLKHDLPEHKAERYREALEAIGLMVRIERQDTPQEAPETAVPARDERPSMSGATRCPKCGALEVSPVTGVCQACGVVAERYQANQTRTETADPYAPPQADLTPPPRADAGDDQLQDPVAVGAGRGWGWVADGWSLFRAQPLPWIGALVLFYLILIVANLVPVVGSLASTVLGPMFTGGLMLGAHAQYRGERFSVAHLFAGFSTRPGPLALIGVLYLVLTIAIVAVIMLLMVGLGLGAAAFTPMTGAPFDPAAVDPMATMAPGVVLGMVAVVALLIIPLVMATLFAPALVAIEGVAVLRAFKLSFTGCLRNLLPFLVYGLVAFGLLILGSIPLMLGLLVVIPLLVIAIYQAYRDIYYG
;
A
#
# COMPACT_ATOMS: atom_id res chain seq x y z
N MET A 1 -13.50 -25.73 35.13
CA MET A 1 -12.73 -24.48 35.05
C MET A 1 -11.36 -24.87 34.53
N GLU A 2 -11.07 -24.64 33.25
CA GLU A 2 -9.78 -25.03 32.66
C GLU A 2 -8.67 -24.16 33.26
N ALA A 3 -7.55 -24.79 33.65
CA ALA A 3 -6.38 -24.08 34.13
C ALA A 3 -5.83 -23.19 33.00
N ARG A 4 -5.61 -21.91 33.30
CA ARG A 4 -4.99 -20.96 32.36
C ARG A 4 -3.54 -20.77 32.73
N TYR A 5 -2.70 -20.50 31.74
CA TYR A 5 -1.26 -20.40 31.88
C TYR A 5 -0.74 -19.10 31.25
N ARG A 6 0.35 -18.56 31.82
CA ARG A 6 1.11 -17.43 31.26
C ARG A 6 2.53 -17.88 30.89
N ILE A 7 3.10 -17.22 29.90
CA ILE A 7 4.46 -17.46 29.41
C ILE A 7 5.33 -16.29 29.82
N VAL A 8 6.33 -16.59 30.65
CA VAL A 8 7.28 -15.62 31.18
C VAL A 8 8.63 -15.85 30.50
N PHE A 9 9.18 -14.78 29.91
CA PHE A 9 10.55 -14.77 29.40
C PHE A 9 11.51 -14.52 30.56
N THR A 10 12.52 -15.37 30.74
CA THR A 10 13.41 -15.33 31.90
C THR A 10 14.56 -14.31 31.76
N GLY A 11 14.55 -13.46 30.72
CA GLY A 11 15.62 -12.49 30.46
C GLY A 11 16.88 -13.06 29.80
N GLU A 12 16.96 -14.38 29.65
CA GLU A 12 18.14 -15.08 29.13
C GLU A 12 17.88 -15.70 27.75
N LEU A 13 18.92 -15.69 26.91
CA LEU A 13 18.93 -16.34 25.60
C LEU A 13 19.58 -17.72 25.70
N ALA A 14 19.17 -18.63 24.81
CA ALA A 14 19.78 -19.95 24.70
C ALA A 14 21.30 -19.85 24.43
N PRO A 15 22.11 -20.79 24.96
CA PRO A 15 23.57 -20.74 24.86
C PRO A 15 24.05 -20.58 23.41
N GLY A 16 24.85 -19.54 23.14
CA GLY A 16 25.43 -19.27 21.82
C GLY A 16 24.59 -18.39 20.88
N LYS A 17 23.40 -17.92 21.29
CA LYS A 17 22.58 -16.98 20.49
C LYS A 17 22.85 -15.53 20.90
N LYS A 18 23.05 -14.65 19.91
CA LYS A 18 23.24 -13.21 20.12
C LYS A 18 21.91 -12.46 19.93
N VAL A 19 21.70 -11.40 20.71
CA VAL A 19 20.51 -10.52 20.64
C VAL A 19 20.23 -10.06 19.20
N GLN A 20 21.27 -9.76 18.41
CA GLN A 20 21.15 -9.31 17.03
C GLN A 20 20.52 -10.34 16.08
N THR A 21 20.65 -11.64 16.37
CA THR A 21 20.10 -12.73 15.54
C THR A 21 18.67 -13.07 15.93
N VAL A 22 18.32 -12.88 17.21
CA VAL A 22 17.02 -13.26 17.78
C VAL A 22 15.95 -12.19 17.55
N VAL A 23 16.32 -10.90 17.57
CA VAL A 23 15.42 -9.76 17.32
C VAL A 23 14.61 -9.88 16.02
N PRO A 24 15.20 -10.15 14.83
CA PRO A 24 14.42 -10.23 13.59
C PRO A 24 13.47 -11.42 13.57
N GLU A 25 13.85 -12.57 14.14
CA GLU A 25 13.00 -13.77 14.19
C GLU A 25 11.82 -13.57 15.15
N LEU A 26 12.05 -12.93 16.29
CA LEU A 26 11.02 -12.58 17.27
C LEU A 26 10.03 -11.55 16.70
N ALA A 27 10.55 -10.51 16.04
CA ALA A 27 9.73 -9.48 15.39
C ALA A 27 8.82 -10.07 14.30
N ALA A 28 9.36 -10.96 13.47
CA ALA A 28 8.61 -11.62 12.39
C ALA A 28 7.48 -12.51 12.92
N LYS A 29 7.74 -13.31 13.97
CA LYS A 29 6.75 -14.28 14.47
C LYS A 29 5.61 -13.65 15.25
N PHE A 30 5.87 -12.57 15.97
CA PHE A 30 4.86 -11.84 16.75
C PHE A 30 4.29 -10.62 16.05
N ARG A 31 4.72 -10.33 14.81
CA ARG A 31 4.34 -9.12 14.05
C ARG A 31 4.55 -7.83 14.85
N MET A 32 5.68 -7.75 15.57
CA MET A 32 6.05 -6.58 16.37
C MET A 32 7.21 -5.82 15.74
N ARG A 33 7.40 -4.54 16.11
CA ARG A 33 8.52 -3.73 15.62
C ARG A 33 9.85 -4.25 16.15
N LYS A 34 10.93 -4.18 15.35
CA LYS A 34 12.26 -4.69 15.74
C LYS A 34 12.79 -3.95 16.98
N GLU A 35 12.45 -2.67 17.11
CA GLU A 35 12.79 -1.82 18.26
C GLU A 35 12.10 -2.33 19.52
N GLN A 36 10.83 -2.72 19.43
CA GLN A 36 10.05 -3.28 20.54
C GLN A 36 10.56 -4.67 20.95
N ALA A 37 10.91 -5.52 19.99
CA ALA A 37 11.54 -6.82 20.25
C ALA A 37 12.93 -6.66 20.91
N ARG A 38 13.69 -5.64 20.50
CA ARG A 38 14.99 -5.31 21.09
C ARG A 38 14.85 -4.77 22.52
N GLU A 39 13.84 -3.95 22.77
CA GLU A 39 13.54 -3.43 24.11
C GLU A 39 13.13 -4.55 25.08
N ILE A 40 12.32 -5.51 24.64
CA ILE A 40 11.95 -6.69 25.44
C ILE A 40 13.18 -7.55 25.78
N LEU A 41 14.10 -7.75 24.83
CA LEU A 41 15.31 -8.55 25.04
C LEU A 41 16.41 -7.82 25.85
N LEU A 42 16.48 -6.49 25.77
CA LEU A 42 17.44 -5.67 26.51
C LEU A 42 16.92 -5.23 27.89
N GLY A 43 15.62 -5.38 28.15
CA GLY A 43 14.99 -5.00 29.41
C GLY A 43 15.50 -5.79 30.62
N GLY A 44 16.19 -6.93 30.43
CA GLY A 44 16.90 -7.70 31.46
C GLY A 44 16.04 -8.27 32.60
N ALA A 45 14.77 -7.87 32.68
CA ALA A 45 13.80 -8.30 33.67
C ALA A 45 12.88 -9.37 33.08
N GLU A 46 12.38 -10.26 33.94
CA GLU A 46 11.37 -11.24 33.55
C GLU A 46 10.11 -10.53 33.03
N GLN A 47 9.70 -10.83 31.80
CA GLN A 47 8.52 -10.21 31.18
C GLN A 47 7.51 -11.25 30.74
N THR A 48 6.23 -10.99 31.01
CA THR A 48 5.14 -11.84 30.53
C THR A 48 4.86 -11.53 29.06
N LEU A 49 5.13 -12.48 28.16
CA LEU A 49 4.89 -12.33 26.73
C LEU A 49 3.42 -12.55 26.36
N LYS A 50 2.76 -13.49 27.05
CA LYS A 50 1.35 -13.81 26.83
C LYS A 50 0.74 -14.44 28.07
N HIS A 51 -0.46 -14.01 28.42
CA HIS A 51 -1.26 -14.54 29.52
C HIS A 51 -2.53 -15.23 28.99
N ASP A 52 -3.26 -15.92 29.85
CA ASP A 52 -4.59 -16.46 29.57
C ASP A 52 -4.65 -17.60 28.53
N LEU A 53 -3.62 -18.46 28.47
CA LEU A 53 -3.53 -19.54 27.49
C LEU A 53 -4.00 -20.88 28.08
N PRO A 54 -4.77 -21.69 27.33
CA PRO A 54 -4.98 -23.10 27.68
C PRO A 54 -3.68 -23.89 27.49
N GLU A 55 -3.48 -24.94 28.28
CA GLU A 55 -2.24 -25.73 28.38
C GLU A 55 -1.64 -26.12 27.02
N HIS A 56 -2.46 -26.70 26.13
CA HIS A 56 -2.04 -27.11 24.78
C HIS A 56 -1.53 -25.95 23.90
N LYS A 57 -2.01 -24.73 24.10
CA LYS A 57 -1.49 -23.54 23.41
C LYS A 57 -0.21 -23.06 24.09
N ALA A 58 -0.15 -23.07 25.41
CA ALA A 58 1.03 -22.63 26.15
C ALA A 58 2.28 -23.45 25.78
N GLU A 59 2.16 -24.78 25.65
CA GLU A 59 3.25 -25.65 25.20
C GLU A 59 3.70 -25.34 23.77
N ARG A 60 2.74 -25.17 22.86
CA ARG A 60 3.04 -24.83 21.46
C ARG A 60 3.73 -23.47 21.32
N TYR A 61 3.42 -22.51 22.20
CA TYR A 61 4.12 -21.23 22.26
C TYR A 61 5.52 -21.37 22.89
N ARG A 62 5.71 -22.23 23.89
CA ARG A 62 7.04 -22.54 24.46
C ARG A 62 7.98 -23.09 23.39
N GLU A 63 7.57 -24.15 22.70
CA GLU A 63 8.38 -24.76 21.62
C GLU A 63 8.72 -23.75 20.53
N ALA A 64 7.74 -22.91 20.16
CA ALA A 64 7.91 -21.87 19.17
C ALA A 64 8.90 -20.76 19.58
N LEU A 65 9.04 -20.49 20.88
CA LEU A 65 9.92 -19.46 21.44
C LEU A 65 11.32 -20.00 21.75
N GLU A 66 11.40 -21.23 22.24
CA GLU A 66 12.67 -21.95 22.44
C GLU A 66 13.38 -22.22 21.10
N ALA A 67 12.64 -22.54 20.04
CA ALA A 67 13.20 -22.70 18.69
C ALA A 67 13.88 -21.43 18.14
N ILE A 68 13.45 -20.25 18.63
CA ILE A 68 14.04 -18.95 18.28
C ILE A 68 15.24 -18.62 19.20
N GLY A 69 15.39 -19.34 20.30
CA GLY A 69 16.47 -19.19 21.27
C GLY A 69 16.10 -18.33 22.48
N LEU A 70 14.82 -18.17 22.81
CA LEU A 70 14.38 -17.56 24.06
C LEU A 70 14.16 -18.64 25.14
N MET A 71 14.69 -18.41 26.35
CA MET A 71 14.36 -19.23 27.51
C MET A 71 13.04 -18.73 28.11
N VAL A 72 12.02 -19.59 28.12
CA VAL A 72 10.68 -19.23 28.61
C VAL A 72 10.16 -20.26 29.61
N ARG A 73 9.47 -19.77 30.64
CA ARG A 73 8.83 -20.60 31.67
C ARG A 73 7.31 -20.49 31.55
N ILE A 74 6.62 -21.62 31.67
CA ILE A 74 5.16 -21.67 31.73
C ILE A 74 4.76 -21.64 33.21
N GLU A 75 3.92 -20.69 33.58
CA GLU A 75 3.36 -20.58 34.93
C GLU A 75 1.84 -20.72 34.88
N ARG A 76 1.27 -21.43 35.85
CA ARG A 76 -0.18 -21.54 35.99
C ARG A 76 -0.73 -20.23 36.56
N GLN A 77 -1.74 -19.69 35.91
CA GLN A 77 -2.37 -18.41 36.24
C GLN A 77 -3.63 -18.67 37.07
N ASP A 78 -3.51 -18.52 38.39
CA ASP A 78 -4.64 -18.45 39.31
C ASP A 78 -5.02 -16.97 39.51
N THR A 79 -6.25 -16.58 39.18
CA THR A 79 -6.72 -15.18 39.23
C THR A 79 -7.33 -14.86 40.60
N PRO A 80 -7.26 -13.62 41.12
CA PRO A 80 -6.11 -12.75 41.30
C PRO A 80 -5.97 -12.31 42.78
N GLN A 81 -4.76 -12.23 43.33
CA GLN A 81 -4.55 -11.45 44.56
C GLN A 81 -3.23 -10.68 44.51
N GLU A 82 -3.40 -9.37 44.75
CA GLU A 82 -2.44 -8.37 45.22
C GLU A 82 -1.16 -8.15 44.41
N ALA A 83 -1.09 -6.93 43.87
CA ALA A 83 0.17 -6.24 43.67
C ALA A 83 0.95 -6.20 44.99
N PRO A 84 2.22 -6.60 45.01
CA PRO A 84 3.19 -6.08 45.95
C PRO A 84 3.87 -4.90 45.24
N GLU A 85 3.55 -3.67 45.62
CA GLU A 85 4.22 -2.99 46.73
C GLU A 85 5.75 -3.07 46.60
N THR A 86 6.29 -1.93 46.17
CA THR A 86 7.67 -1.48 46.31
C THR A 86 8.40 -2.12 47.49
N ALA A 87 9.36 -2.99 47.20
CA ALA A 87 10.36 -3.45 48.16
C ALA A 87 11.76 -3.15 47.61
N VAL A 88 12.42 -2.24 48.32
CA VAL A 88 13.84 -1.91 48.21
C VAL A 88 14.67 -3.12 48.68
N PRO A 89 15.76 -3.48 48.00
CA PRO A 89 16.92 -4.08 48.66
C PRO A 89 18.04 -3.01 48.70
N ALA A 90 18.37 -2.50 49.89
CA ALA A 90 19.34 -3.10 50.80
C ALA A 90 20.72 -3.25 50.14
N ARG A 91 21.61 -2.35 50.54
CA ARG A 91 23.07 -2.47 50.43
C ARG A 91 23.51 -3.83 50.97
N ASP A 92 24.31 -4.55 50.19
CA ASP A 92 25.73 -4.80 50.43
C ASP A 92 26.12 -6.03 49.63
N GLU A 93 26.89 -5.85 48.57
CA GLU A 93 27.83 -6.86 48.10
C GLU A 93 28.90 -6.16 47.28
N ARG A 94 30.10 -6.04 47.88
CA ARG A 94 31.31 -5.57 47.22
C ARG A 94 31.68 -6.56 46.11
N PRO A 95 31.88 -6.13 44.85
CA PRO A 95 32.63 -6.92 43.90
C PRO A 95 34.12 -6.82 44.24
N SER A 96 34.71 -7.99 44.34
CA SER A 96 36.14 -8.25 44.46
C SER A 96 36.98 -7.43 43.46
N MET A 97 38.07 -6.86 43.99
CA MET A 97 39.10 -6.14 43.25
C MET A 97 39.88 -7.08 42.32
N SER A 98 39.57 -7.07 41.02
CA SER A 98 40.56 -7.43 40.00
C SER A 98 40.25 -6.74 38.67
N GLY A 99 40.85 -5.56 38.46
CA GLY A 99 40.75 -4.82 37.21
C GLY A 99 41.03 -3.34 37.38
N ALA A 100 42.20 -2.98 37.92
CA ALA A 100 42.61 -1.59 38.02
C ALA A 100 42.85 -1.02 36.61
N THR A 101 41.84 -0.35 36.04
CA THR A 101 41.95 0.35 34.76
C THR A 101 42.88 1.54 34.94
N ARG A 102 44.01 1.54 34.23
CA ARG A 102 45.00 2.61 34.30
C ARG A 102 44.46 3.89 33.67
N CYS A 103 44.63 5.04 34.34
CA CYS A 103 44.23 6.32 33.80
C CYS A 103 45.07 6.68 32.54
N PRO A 104 44.44 7.01 31.40
CA PRO A 104 45.13 7.33 30.13
C PRO A 104 45.90 8.65 30.17
N LYS A 105 45.64 9.54 31.15
CA LYS A 105 46.33 10.83 31.29
C LYS A 105 47.57 10.76 32.16
N CYS A 106 47.48 10.13 33.34
CA CYS A 106 48.55 10.17 34.35
C CYS A 106 49.09 8.80 34.75
N GLY A 107 48.53 7.70 34.22
CA GLY A 107 49.02 6.35 34.51
C GLY A 107 48.66 5.79 35.89
N ALA A 108 47.89 6.51 36.72
CA ALA A 108 47.47 6.03 38.03
C ALA A 108 46.50 4.84 37.91
N LEU A 109 46.59 3.91 38.87
CA LEU A 109 45.73 2.70 38.95
C LEU A 109 44.42 2.95 39.71
N GLU A 110 44.16 4.18 40.13
CA GLU A 110 43.05 4.57 41.00
C GLU A 110 41.96 5.31 40.21
N VAL A 111 41.44 4.67 39.16
CA VAL A 111 40.23 5.13 38.48
C VAL A 111 39.02 4.56 39.21
N SER A 112 38.11 5.41 39.65
CA SER A 112 36.87 4.99 40.31
C SER A 112 36.05 4.12 39.36
N PRO A 113 35.71 2.87 39.73
CA PRO A 113 34.92 1.99 38.87
C PRO A 113 33.46 2.44 38.74
N VAL A 114 32.99 3.31 39.66
CA VAL A 114 31.60 3.81 39.67
C VAL A 114 31.46 5.10 38.87
N THR A 115 32.44 6.02 38.98
CA THR A 115 32.34 7.35 38.36
C THR A 115 33.23 7.51 37.13
N GLY A 116 34.15 6.58 36.86
CA GLY A 116 35.13 6.68 35.77
C GLY A 116 36.15 7.81 35.95
N VAL A 117 36.16 8.47 37.12
CA VAL A 117 37.05 9.59 37.44
C VAL A 117 38.35 9.06 38.05
N CYS A 118 39.49 9.51 37.53
CA CYS A 118 40.79 9.27 38.13
C CYS A 118 40.96 10.10 39.40
N GLN A 119 41.21 9.44 40.53
CA GLN A 119 41.38 10.11 41.83
C GLN A 119 42.65 10.96 41.91
N ALA A 120 43.66 10.66 41.10
CA ALA A 120 44.94 11.39 41.10
C ALA A 120 44.92 12.70 40.30
N CYS A 121 44.18 12.76 39.18
CA CYS A 121 44.22 13.91 38.27
C CYS A 121 42.83 14.47 37.88
N GLY A 122 41.77 13.90 38.44
CA GLY A 122 40.40 14.41 38.33
C GLY A 122 39.74 14.24 36.95
N VAL A 123 40.38 13.55 36.00
CA VAL A 123 39.81 13.36 34.66
C VAL A 123 38.89 12.14 34.60
N VAL A 124 37.82 12.25 33.81
CA VAL A 124 36.98 11.12 33.43
C VAL A 124 37.69 10.34 32.32
N ALA A 125 38.14 9.11 32.61
CA ALA A 125 39.03 8.35 31.74
C ALA A 125 38.45 8.12 30.33
N GLU A 126 37.17 7.76 30.25
CA GLU A 126 36.45 7.50 28.99
C GLU A 126 36.33 8.76 28.11
N ARG A 127 35.97 9.90 28.71
CA ARG A 127 35.88 11.18 27.96
C ARG A 127 37.24 11.64 27.46
N TYR A 128 38.29 11.40 28.25
CA TYR A 128 39.65 11.78 27.86
C TYR A 128 40.14 10.96 26.66
N GLN A 129 39.89 9.65 26.65
CA GLN A 129 40.19 8.79 25.51
C GLN A 129 39.39 9.18 24.27
N ALA A 130 38.07 9.39 24.41
CA ALA A 130 37.22 9.80 23.29
C ALA A 130 37.69 11.11 22.64
N ASN A 131 38.17 12.07 23.44
CA ASN A 131 38.73 13.33 22.92
C ASN A 131 40.09 13.15 22.24
N GLN A 132 40.95 12.26 22.74
CA GLN A 132 42.23 11.96 22.10
C GLN A 132 42.04 11.33 20.72
N THR A 133 41.16 10.33 20.61
CA THR A 133 40.86 9.68 19.32
C THR A 133 40.25 10.66 18.33
N ARG A 134 39.44 11.62 18.80
CA ARG A 134 38.85 12.66 17.94
C ARG A 134 39.89 13.66 17.42
N THR A 135 40.93 13.94 18.21
CA THR A 135 42.02 14.84 17.84
C THR A 135 42.98 14.17 16.85
N GLU A 136 43.21 12.85 16.96
CA GLU A 136 44.04 12.10 16.00
C GLU A 136 43.42 11.97 14.61
N THR A 137 42.09 11.98 14.50
CA THR A 137 41.38 11.87 13.20
C THR A 137 41.11 13.19 12.49
N ALA A 138 41.33 14.34 13.13
CA ALA A 138 40.95 15.64 12.57
C ALA A 138 42.19 16.47 12.23
N ASP A 139 42.59 16.46 10.96
CA ASP A 139 43.57 17.41 10.41
C ASP A 139 42.98 18.84 10.48
N PRO A 140 43.54 19.76 11.29
CA PRO A 140 43.02 21.11 11.47
C PRO A 140 43.07 21.98 10.21
N TYR A 141 43.80 21.55 9.18
CA TYR A 141 43.96 22.25 7.90
C TYR A 141 43.19 21.59 6.76
N ALA A 142 42.39 20.55 7.03
CA ALA A 142 41.54 19.94 6.02
C ALA A 142 40.40 20.91 5.61
N PRO A 143 40.18 21.15 4.31
CA PRO A 143 39.07 21.99 3.83
C PRO A 143 37.72 21.34 4.21
N PRO A 144 36.67 22.14 4.51
CA PRO A 144 35.37 21.61 4.86
C PRO A 144 34.80 20.80 3.70
N GLN A 145 34.67 19.50 3.88
CA GLN A 145 34.03 18.64 2.91
C GLN A 145 32.52 18.80 3.04
N ALA A 146 31.86 19.20 1.95
CA ALA A 146 30.41 19.14 1.87
C ALA A 146 30.01 17.66 1.90
N ASP A 147 29.14 17.29 2.83
CA ASP A 147 28.55 15.96 2.85
C ASP A 147 27.62 15.82 1.65
N LEU A 148 28.16 15.27 0.56
CA LEU A 148 27.41 14.93 -0.65
C LEU A 148 26.73 13.57 -0.52
N THR A 149 26.82 12.91 0.63
CA THR A 149 26.03 11.72 0.91
C THR A 149 24.58 12.17 0.90
N PRO A 150 23.75 11.69 -0.05
CA PRO A 150 22.32 11.88 0.04
C PRO A 150 21.90 11.42 1.44
N PRO A 151 21.00 12.13 2.15
CA PRO A 151 20.50 11.65 3.43
C PRO A 151 20.15 10.17 3.25
N PRO A 152 20.53 9.27 4.18
CA PRO A 152 20.17 7.87 4.09
C PRO A 152 18.70 7.86 3.72
N ARG A 153 18.37 7.37 2.51
CA ARG A 153 16.99 7.06 2.21
C ARG A 153 16.65 6.13 3.35
N ALA A 154 15.85 6.60 4.29
CA ALA A 154 15.23 5.70 5.22
C ALA A 154 14.67 4.59 4.34
N ASP A 155 14.78 3.34 4.78
CA ASP A 155 14.06 2.23 4.18
C ASP A 155 12.54 2.42 4.42
N ALA A 156 12.02 3.62 4.12
CA ALA A 156 10.63 3.92 3.84
C ALA A 156 10.33 3.07 2.62
N GLY A 157 9.82 1.87 2.90
CA GLY A 157 9.60 0.84 1.90
C GLY A 157 8.89 1.42 0.68
N ASP A 158 9.29 0.94 -0.50
CA ASP A 158 8.70 1.19 -1.83
C ASP A 158 7.17 0.99 -1.92
N ASP A 159 6.47 0.77 -0.80
CA ASP A 159 5.07 0.40 -0.65
C ASP A 159 4.31 1.26 0.38
N GLN A 160 4.82 2.42 0.82
CA GLN A 160 3.98 3.36 1.59
C GLN A 160 3.27 4.34 0.65
N LEU A 161 1.93 4.33 0.68
CA LEU A 161 1.10 5.28 -0.07
C LEU A 161 1.45 6.74 0.26
N GLN A 162 1.82 7.51 -0.75
CA GLN A 162 2.11 8.94 -0.66
C GLN A 162 0.98 9.79 -1.25
N ASP A 163 1.05 11.11 -1.05
CA ASP A 163 0.20 12.04 -1.78
C ASP A 163 0.57 12.05 -3.27
N PRO A 164 -0.40 12.28 -4.18
CA PRO A 164 -0.16 12.14 -5.61
C PRO A 164 0.89 13.13 -6.11
N VAL A 165 1.96 12.59 -6.70
CA VAL A 165 3.05 13.36 -7.32
C VAL A 165 2.76 13.65 -8.79
N ALA A 166 3.37 14.71 -9.32
CA ALA A 166 3.29 15.06 -10.74
C ALA A 166 4.47 14.43 -11.49
N VAL A 167 4.20 13.78 -12.63
CA VAL A 167 5.22 13.18 -13.49
C VAL A 167 5.28 13.86 -14.85
N GLY A 168 6.41 13.70 -15.55
CA GLY A 168 6.62 14.29 -16.88
C GLY A 168 5.70 13.68 -17.95
N ALA A 169 5.29 14.46 -18.94
CA ALA A 169 4.36 14.05 -19.99
C ALA A 169 4.77 12.75 -20.73
N GLY A 170 6.07 12.53 -20.90
CA GLY A 170 6.61 11.31 -21.53
C GLY A 170 6.28 10.01 -20.78
N ARG A 171 5.94 10.07 -19.49
CA ARG A 171 5.49 8.90 -18.72
C ARG A 171 4.19 8.31 -19.25
N GLY A 172 3.35 9.08 -19.95
CA GLY A 172 2.13 8.54 -20.58
C GLY A 172 2.41 7.38 -21.55
N TRP A 173 3.47 7.48 -22.35
CA TRP A 173 3.97 6.38 -23.17
C TRP A 173 4.72 5.34 -22.31
N GLY A 174 5.52 5.81 -21.35
CA GLY A 174 6.25 4.97 -20.40
C GLY A 174 5.38 3.94 -19.69
N TRP A 175 4.19 4.33 -19.20
CA TRP A 175 3.24 3.42 -18.56
C TRP A 175 2.80 2.26 -19.46
N VAL A 176 2.62 2.52 -20.75
CA VAL A 176 2.27 1.49 -21.74
C VAL A 176 3.47 0.58 -22.01
N ALA A 177 4.66 1.15 -22.16
CA ALA A 177 5.90 0.38 -22.37
C ALA A 177 6.24 -0.50 -21.15
N ASP A 178 6.14 0.04 -19.95
CA ASP A 178 6.36 -0.67 -18.69
C ASP A 178 5.26 -1.73 -18.48
N GLY A 179 4.02 -1.43 -18.87
CA GLY A 179 2.92 -2.39 -18.84
C GLY A 179 3.11 -3.56 -19.79
N TRP A 180 3.76 -3.34 -20.94
CA TRP A 180 4.10 -4.40 -21.89
C TRP A 180 5.05 -5.44 -21.28
N SER A 181 6.00 -4.98 -20.46
CA SER A 181 6.93 -5.88 -19.76
C SER A 181 6.21 -6.82 -18.79
N LEU A 182 5.17 -6.33 -18.09
CA LEU A 182 4.36 -7.12 -17.17
C LEU A 182 3.42 -8.05 -17.93
N PHE A 183 2.74 -7.55 -18.98
CA PHE A 183 1.83 -8.36 -19.80
C PHE A 183 2.56 -9.55 -20.45
N ARG A 184 3.69 -9.30 -21.12
CA ARG A 184 4.41 -10.34 -21.88
C ARG A 184 4.98 -11.46 -20.99
N ALA A 185 5.13 -11.21 -19.69
CA ALA A 185 5.58 -12.22 -18.74
C ALA A 185 4.51 -13.31 -18.51
N GLN A 186 3.22 -12.95 -18.51
CA GLN A 186 2.10 -13.86 -18.25
C GLN A 186 0.86 -13.51 -19.10
N PRO A 187 0.91 -13.62 -20.44
CA PRO A 187 -0.17 -13.14 -21.30
C PRO A 187 -1.46 -13.98 -21.22
N LEU A 188 -1.35 -15.31 -21.11
CA LEU A 188 -2.52 -16.20 -21.10
C LEU A 188 -3.44 -15.94 -19.89
N PRO A 189 -2.93 -15.84 -18.65
CA PRO A 189 -3.77 -15.49 -17.50
C PRO A 189 -4.50 -14.14 -17.65
N TRP A 190 -3.85 -13.11 -18.21
CA TRP A 190 -4.47 -11.81 -18.47
C TRP A 190 -5.59 -11.89 -19.51
N ILE A 191 -5.34 -12.57 -20.63
CA ILE A 191 -6.35 -12.82 -21.66
C ILE A 191 -7.50 -13.64 -21.09
N GLY A 192 -7.21 -14.68 -20.31
CA GLY A 192 -8.23 -15.51 -19.66
C GLY A 192 -9.11 -14.72 -18.69
N ALA A 193 -8.52 -13.83 -17.88
CA ALA A 193 -9.27 -12.94 -17.00
C ALA A 193 -10.15 -11.96 -17.79
N LEU A 194 -9.65 -11.41 -18.89
CA LEU A 194 -10.42 -10.52 -19.77
C LEU A 194 -11.61 -11.23 -20.41
N VAL A 195 -11.38 -12.42 -20.99
CA VAL A 195 -12.43 -13.22 -21.62
C VAL A 195 -13.49 -13.61 -20.59
N LEU A 196 -13.07 -14.03 -19.40
CA LEU A 196 -14.00 -14.36 -18.31
C LEU A 196 -14.80 -13.13 -17.86
N PHE A 197 -14.15 -11.96 -17.72
CA PHE A 197 -14.83 -10.71 -17.39
C PHE A 197 -15.91 -10.36 -18.41
N TYR A 198 -15.59 -10.40 -19.71
CA TYR A 198 -16.58 -10.13 -20.76
C TYR A 198 -17.69 -11.18 -20.82
N LEU A 199 -17.37 -12.46 -20.58
CA LEU A 199 -18.40 -13.50 -20.50
C LEU A 199 -19.40 -13.22 -19.38
N ILE A 200 -18.91 -12.81 -18.19
CA ILE A 200 -19.76 -12.41 -17.07
C ILE A 200 -20.64 -11.21 -17.46
N LEU A 201 -20.06 -10.21 -18.13
CA LEU A 201 -20.82 -9.05 -18.58
C LEU A 201 -21.90 -9.42 -19.60
N ILE A 202 -21.60 -10.30 -20.56
CA ILE A 202 -22.58 -10.78 -21.56
C ILE A 202 -23.74 -11.47 -20.85
N VAL A 203 -23.44 -12.42 -19.94
CA VAL A 203 -24.46 -13.16 -19.19
C VAL A 203 -25.29 -12.23 -18.31
N ALA A 204 -24.65 -11.29 -17.60
CA ALA A 204 -25.35 -10.33 -16.76
C ALA A 204 -26.31 -9.46 -17.57
N ASN A 205 -25.89 -8.98 -18.74
CA ASN A 205 -26.69 -8.11 -19.60
C ASN A 205 -27.78 -8.84 -20.41
N LEU A 206 -27.92 -10.17 -20.30
CA LEU A 206 -29.09 -10.89 -20.84
C LEU A 206 -30.39 -10.51 -20.14
N VAL A 207 -30.32 -9.99 -18.90
CA VAL A 207 -31.47 -9.44 -18.19
C VAL A 207 -31.43 -7.92 -18.34
N PRO A 208 -32.29 -7.31 -19.18
CA PRO A 208 -32.30 -5.86 -19.38
C PRO A 208 -32.52 -5.13 -18.06
N VAL A 209 -31.94 -3.93 -17.92
CA VAL A 209 -31.99 -3.07 -16.73
C VAL A 209 -31.29 -3.66 -15.49
N VAL A 210 -31.67 -4.84 -15.03
CA VAL A 210 -31.03 -5.49 -13.86
C VAL A 210 -29.56 -5.80 -14.16
N GLY A 211 -29.29 -6.36 -15.34
CA GLY A 211 -27.95 -6.66 -15.81
C GLY A 211 -27.06 -5.42 -15.91
N SER A 212 -27.58 -4.34 -16.48
CA SER A 212 -26.83 -3.09 -16.62
C SER A 212 -26.51 -2.49 -15.25
N LEU A 213 -27.49 -2.39 -14.35
CA LEU A 213 -27.29 -1.86 -13.00
C LEU A 213 -26.30 -2.72 -12.19
N ALA A 214 -26.45 -4.05 -12.24
CA ALA A 214 -25.53 -4.97 -11.59
C ALA A 214 -24.11 -4.80 -12.14
N SER A 215 -23.94 -4.75 -13.47
CA SER A 215 -22.63 -4.59 -14.09
C SER A 215 -21.94 -3.28 -13.71
N THR A 216 -22.69 -2.19 -13.55
CA THR A 216 -22.16 -0.90 -13.08
C THR A 216 -21.62 -0.98 -11.65
N VAL A 217 -22.34 -1.67 -10.75
CA VAL A 217 -21.92 -1.82 -9.35
C VAL A 217 -20.77 -2.82 -9.20
N LEU A 218 -20.80 -3.89 -9.99
CA LEU A 218 -19.78 -4.94 -9.98
C LEU A 218 -18.47 -4.51 -10.67
N GLY A 219 -18.52 -3.54 -11.58
CA GLY A 219 -17.37 -3.05 -12.33
C GLY A 219 -16.16 -2.73 -11.45
N PRO A 220 -16.28 -1.84 -10.44
CA PRO A 220 -15.19 -1.54 -9.50
C PRO A 220 -14.66 -2.74 -8.72
N MET A 221 -15.49 -3.76 -8.47
CA MET A 221 -15.04 -5.00 -7.80
C MET A 221 -14.12 -5.80 -8.71
N PHE A 222 -14.46 -5.93 -9.99
CA PHE A 222 -13.61 -6.55 -11.01
C PHE A 222 -12.34 -5.73 -11.26
N THR A 223 -12.46 -4.40 -11.41
CA THR A 223 -11.29 -3.52 -11.56
C THR A 223 -10.36 -3.63 -10.37
N GLY A 224 -10.89 -3.61 -9.13
CA GLY A 224 -10.10 -3.81 -7.92
C GLY A 224 -9.39 -5.16 -7.90
N GLY A 225 -10.05 -6.23 -8.37
CA GLY A 225 -9.45 -7.56 -8.53
C GLY A 225 -8.29 -7.58 -9.54
N LEU A 226 -8.47 -6.98 -10.72
CA LEU A 226 -7.41 -6.85 -11.72
C LEU A 226 -6.23 -6.01 -11.20
N MET A 227 -6.49 -4.95 -10.44
CA MET A 227 -5.45 -4.12 -9.81
C MET A 227 -4.67 -4.89 -8.73
N LEU A 228 -5.35 -5.71 -7.92
CA LEU A 228 -4.68 -6.63 -6.99
C LEU A 228 -3.81 -7.66 -7.72
N GLY A 229 -4.29 -8.19 -8.85
CA GLY A 229 -3.50 -9.10 -9.68
C GLY A 229 -2.28 -8.44 -10.31
N ALA A 230 -2.43 -7.23 -10.84
CA ALA A 230 -1.31 -6.44 -11.36
C ALA A 230 -0.28 -6.14 -10.26
N HIS A 231 -0.76 -5.81 -9.05
CA HIS A 231 0.09 -5.56 -7.89
C HIS A 231 0.86 -6.80 -7.45
N ALA A 232 0.19 -7.96 -7.35
CA ALA A 232 0.85 -9.24 -7.05
C ALA A 232 1.93 -9.55 -8.10
N GLN A 233 1.60 -9.39 -9.38
CA GLN A 233 2.56 -9.65 -10.47
C GLN A 233 3.76 -8.69 -10.43
N TYR A 234 3.54 -7.41 -10.14
CA TYR A 234 4.61 -6.43 -9.99
C TYR A 234 5.58 -6.80 -8.86
N ARG A 235 5.09 -7.40 -7.78
CA ARG A 235 5.90 -7.89 -6.65
C ARG A 235 6.60 -9.23 -6.92
N GLY A 236 6.54 -9.74 -8.16
CA GLY A 236 7.15 -11.00 -8.56
C GLY A 236 6.28 -12.23 -8.33
N GLU A 237 5.03 -12.06 -7.89
CA GLU A 237 4.08 -13.16 -7.78
C GLU A 237 3.44 -13.49 -9.15
N ARG A 238 2.59 -14.52 -9.20
CA ARG A 238 1.91 -14.93 -10.43
C ARG A 238 0.54 -14.27 -10.56
N PHE A 239 0.25 -13.76 -11.76
CA PHE A 239 -1.12 -13.36 -12.08
C PHE A 239 -1.94 -14.62 -12.37
N SER A 240 -3.07 -14.77 -11.70
CA SER A 240 -4.02 -15.85 -11.92
C SER A 240 -5.39 -15.29 -12.28
N VAL A 241 -6.17 -16.01 -13.09
CA VAL A 241 -7.54 -15.61 -13.45
C VAL A 241 -8.43 -15.41 -12.21
N ALA A 242 -8.14 -16.11 -11.11
CA ALA A 242 -8.84 -15.95 -9.84
C ALA A 242 -8.71 -14.53 -9.24
N HIS A 243 -7.67 -13.77 -9.60
CA HIS A 243 -7.53 -12.37 -9.17
C HIS A 243 -8.67 -11.49 -9.66
N LEU A 244 -9.34 -11.85 -10.76
CA LEU A 244 -10.54 -11.15 -11.22
C LEU A 244 -11.62 -11.05 -10.12
N PHE A 245 -11.70 -12.07 -9.24
CA PHE A 245 -12.63 -12.12 -8.12
C PHE A 245 -12.04 -11.65 -6.79
N ALA A 246 -10.75 -11.28 -6.73
CA ALA A 246 -10.12 -10.86 -5.48
C ALA A 246 -10.79 -9.62 -4.86
N GLY A 247 -11.31 -8.70 -5.69
CA GLY A 247 -12.07 -7.54 -5.21
C GLY A 247 -13.35 -7.91 -4.44
N PHE A 248 -13.91 -9.10 -4.66
CA PHE A 248 -15.08 -9.60 -3.93
C PHE A 248 -14.73 -10.15 -2.54
N SER A 249 -13.46 -10.51 -2.32
CA SER A 249 -13.02 -11.13 -1.05
C SER A 249 -12.24 -10.16 -0.17
N THR A 250 -11.45 -9.25 -0.74
CA THR A 250 -10.57 -8.37 0.02
C THR A 250 -11.33 -7.23 0.68
N ARG A 251 -12.08 -6.43 -0.12
CA ARG A 251 -12.85 -5.26 0.37
C ARG A 251 -14.16 -5.07 -0.42
N PRO A 252 -15.08 -6.05 -0.39
CA PRO A 252 -16.29 -6.01 -1.21
C PRO A 252 -17.20 -4.83 -0.91
N GLY A 253 -17.42 -4.51 0.37
CA GLY A 253 -18.29 -3.39 0.78
C GLY A 253 -17.82 -2.03 0.23
N PRO A 254 -16.57 -1.62 0.50
CA PRO A 254 -16.03 -0.37 -0.05
C PRO A 254 -15.99 -0.32 -1.59
N LEU A 255 -15.67 -1.43 -2.27
CA LEU A 255 -15.65 -1.47 -3.74
C LEU A 255 -17.07 -1.40 -4.34
N ALA A 256 -18.04 -2.09 -3.74
CA ALA A 256 -19.44 -1.97 -4.12
C ALA A 256 -19.96 -0.54 -3.89
N LEU A 257 -19.54 0.12 -2.79
CA LEU A 257 -19.89 1.51 -2.54
C LEU A 257 -19.33 2.46 -3.62
N ILE A 258 -18.12 2.23 -4.14
CA ILE A 258 -17.62 2.98 -5.31
C ILE A 258 -18.56 2.80 -6.50
N GLY A 259 -19.00 1.56 -6.78
CA GLY A 259 -19.92 1.27 -7.88
C GLY A 259 -21.29 1.93 -7.72
N VAL A 260 -21.85 1.91 -6.51
CA VAL A 260 -23.12 2.59 -6.19
C VAL A 260 -22.98 4.10 -6.34
N LEU A 261 -21.90 4.70 -5.82
CA LEU A 261 -21.66 6.14 -5.96
C LEU A 261 -21.46 6.55 -7.42
N TYR A 262 -20.72 5.75 -8.20
CA TYR A 262 -20.56 5.95 -9.64
C TYR A 262 -21.92 5.88 -10.36
N LEU A 263 -22.75 4.89 -10.04
CA LEU A 263 -24.10 4.77 -10.61
C LEU A 263 -24.97 5.98 -10.30
N VAL A 264 -25.06 6.39 -9.02
CA VAL A 264 -25.85 7.56 -8.59
C VAL A 264 -25.38 8.83 -9.29
N LEU A 265 -24.06 9.04 -9.35
CA LEU A 265 -23.49 10.22 -9.99
C LEU A 265 -23.68 10.21 -11.51
N THR A 266 -23.59 9.04 -12.15
CA THR A 266 -23.88 8.88 -13.58
C THR A 266 -25.35 9.17 -13.88
N ILE A 267 -26.28 8.64 -13.07
CA ILE A 267 -27.72 8.95 -13.20
C ILE A 267 -27.97 10.45 -13.05
N ALA A 268 -27.34 11.10 -12.06
CA ALA A 268 -27.46 12.54 -11.87
C ALA A 268 -26.92 13.33 -13.07
N ILE A 269 -25.77 12.96 -13.61
CA ILE A 269 -25.19 13.59 -14.81
C ILE A 269 -26.11 13.40 -16.03
N VAL A 270 -26.61 12.18 -16.26
CA VAL A 270 -27.54 11.90 -17.35
C VAL A 270 -28.84 12.71 -17.17
N ALA A 271 -29.38 12.82 -15.96
CA ALA A 271 -30.56 13.62 -15.69
C ALA A 271 -30.33 15.12 -16.00
N VAL A 272 -29.16 15.66 -15.65
CA VAL A 272 -28.77 17.04 -15.98
C VAL A 272 -28.66 17.22 -17.50
N ILE A 273 -28.00 16.30 -18.20
CA ILE A 273 -27.88 16.34 -19.66
C ILE A 273 -29.28 16.29 -20.31
N MET A 274 -30.15 15.40 -19.85
CA MET A 274 -31.53 15.30 -20.35
C MET A 274 -32.33 16.57 -20.11
N LEU A 275 -32.21 17.19 -18.94
CA LEU A 275 -32.87 18.46 -18.64
C LEU A 275 -32.38 19.59 -19.57
N LEU A 276 -31.08 19.66 -19.83
CA LEU A 276 -30.50 20.62 -20.77
C LEU A 276 -31.00 20.40 -22.20
N MET A 277 -31.10 19.13 -22.64
CA MET A 277 -31.61 18.78 -23.97
C MET A 277 -33.09 19.17 -24.13
N VAL A 278 -33.91 18.96 -23.10
CA VAL A 278 -35.32 19.42 -23.09
C VAL A 278 -35.39 20.94 -23.14
N GLY A 279 -34.58 21.65 -22.35
CA GLY A 279 -34.53 23.12 -22.32
C GLY A 279 -34.10 23.75 -23.66
N LEU A 280 -33.31 23.04 -24.45
CA LEU A 280 -32.88 23.45 -25.79
C LEU A 280 -33.88 23.06 -26.90
N GLY A 281 -35.05 22.49 -26.56
CA GLY A 281 -36.04 22.02 -27.54
C GLY A 281 -35.67 20.74 -28.27
N LEU A 282 -34.57 20.08 -27.86
CA LEU A 282 -34.04 18.84 -28.45
C LEU A 282 -34.58 17.58 -27.78
N GLY A 283 -35.40 17.72 -26.74
CA GLY A 283 -35.91 16.62 -25.93
C GLY A 283 -36.68 15.57 -26.73
N ALA A 284 -37.57 15.96 -27.64
CA ALA A 284 -38.41 15.02 -28.40
C ALA A 284 -37.58 14.04 -29.26
N ALA A 285 -36.50 14.50 -29.88
CA ALA A 285 -35.59 13.66 -30.66
C ALA A 285 -34.70 12.75 -29.78
N ALA A 286 -34.42 13.16 -28.55
CA ALA A 286 -33.64 12.38 -27.58
C ALA A 286 -34.41 11.19 -27.01
N PHE A 287 -35.75 11.22 -27.02
CA PHE A 287 -36.60 10.12 -26.53
C PHE A 287 -36.91 9.07 -27.58
N THR A 288 -36.77 9.36 -28.88
CA THR A 288 -37.09 8.42 -29.97
C THR A 288 -36.40 7.06 -29.83
N PRO A 289 -35.09 6.98 -29.53
CA PRO A 289 -34.41 5.69 -29.32
C PRO A 289 -34.90 4.93 -28.08
N MET A 290 -35.48 5.62 -27.10
CA MET A 290 -35.95 5.06 -25.83
C MET A 290 -37.38 4.49 -25.92
N THR A 291 -38.12 4.85 -26.98
CA THR A 291 -39.50 4.37 -27.22
C THR A 291 -39.58 3.00 -27.89
N GLY A 292 -38.43 2.42 -28.30
CA GLY A 292 -38.39 1.17 -29.06
C GLY A 292 -38.95 1.29 -30.49
N ALA A 293 -39.25 2.51 -30.95
CA ALA A 293 -39.62 2.77 -32.33
C ALA A 293 -38.45 2.39 -33.26
N PRO A 294 -38.71 1.82 -34.45
CA PRO A 294 -37.68 1.57 -35.45
C PRO A 294 -36.93 2.87 -35.72
N PHE A 295 -35.60 2.83 -35.58
CA PHE A 295 -34.76 3.95 -35.99
C PHE A 295 -34.91 4.10 -37.50
N ASP A 296 -35.70 5.07 -37.96
CA ASP A 296 -35.79 5.46 -39.36
C ASP A 296 -34.70 6.50 -39.64
N PRO A 297 -33.60 6.14 -40.32
CA PRO A 297 -32.50 7.05 -40.63
C PRO A 297 -32.90 8.18 -41.58
N ALA A 298 -34.09 8.11 -42.20
CA ALA A 298 -34.63 9.14 -43.08
C ALA A 298 -35.65 10.05 -42.38
N ALA A 299 -36.27 9.62 -41.27
CA ALA A 299 -37.20 10.43 -40.48
C ALA A 299 -36.49 11.32 -39.45
N VAL A 300 -35.26 10.96 -39.09
CA VAL A 300 -34.39 11.82 -38.31
C VAL A 300 -33.27 12.23 -39.26
N ASP A 301 -33.22 13.50 -39.62
CA ASP A 301 -31.95 14.14 -39.98
C ASP A 301 -31.50 14.91 -38.73
N PRO A 302 -31.02 14.21 -37.67
CA PRO A 302 -30.75 14.84 -36.38
C PRO A 302 -29.47 15.68 -36.44
N MET A 303 -28.71 15.58 -37.52
CA MET A 303 -27.38 16.17 -37.69
C MET A 303 -27.39 17.34 -38.67
N ALA A 304 -28.33 17.43 -39.63
CA ALA A 304 -28.45 18.61 -40.49
C ALA A 304 -29.18 19.79 -39.84
N THR A 305 -29.98 19.58 -38.78
CA THR A 305 -30.74 20.66 -38.13
C THR A 305 -30.08 21.24 -36.88
N MET A 306 -28.98 20.67 -36.39
CA MET A 306 -28.23 21.24 -35.26
C MET A 306 -27.04 22.04 -35.77
N ALA A 307 -27.04 23.36 -35.54
CA ALA A 307 -25.89 24.19 -35.85
C ALA A 307 -24.62 23.57 -35.23
N PRO A 308 -23.46 23.52 -35.94
CA PRO A 308 -22.24 22.90 -35.43
C PRO A 308 -21.81 23.38 -34.04
N GLY A 309 -22.13 24.64 -33.70
CA GLY A 309 -21.89 25.20 -32.37
C GLY A 309 -22.72 24.58 -31.24
N VAL A 310 -23.95 24.13 -31.52
CA VAL A 310 -24.81 23.43 -30.55
C VAL A 310 -24.26 22.04 -30.26
N VAL A 311 -23.86 21.30 -31.30
CA VAL A 311 -23.25 19.98 -31.15
C VAL A 311 -21.94 20.07 -30.37
N LEU A 312 -21.07 21.02 -30.75
CA LEU A 312 -19.81 21.24 -30.03
C LEU A 312 -20.03 21.66 -28.57
N GLY A 313 -21.01 22.53 -28.32
CA GLY A 313 -21.41 22.91 -26.97
C GLY A 313 -21.91 21.72 -26.13
N MET A 314 -22.73 20.84 -26.72
CA MET A 314 -23.22 19.64 -26.05
C MET A 314 -22.08 18.67 -25.72
N VAL A 315 -21.18 18.40 -26.67
CA VAL A 315 -20.00 17.55 -26.44
C VAL A 315 -19.14 18.14 -25.32
N ALA A 316 -18.94 19.46 -25.32
CA ALA A 316 -18.18 20.14 -24.27
C ALA A 316 -18.84 20.01 -22.89
N VAL A 317 -20.17 20.13 -22.80
CA VAL A 317 -20.92 19.94 -21.54
C VAL A 317 -20.82 18.49 -21.05
N VAL A 318 -21.01 17.51 -21.94
CA VAL A 318 -20.88 16.08 -21.59
C VAL A 318 -19.46 15.80 -21.10
N ALA A 319 -18.44 16.28 -21.81
CA ALA A 319 -17.05 16.15 -21.40
C ALA A 319 -16.80 16.80 -20.03
N LEU A 320 -17.31 18.01 -19.80
CA LEU A 320 -17.17 18.74 -18.53
C LEU A 320 -17.77 17.98 -17.34
N LEU A 321 -18.85 17.23 -17.54
CA LEU A 321 -19.51 16.47 -16.49
C LEU A 321 -18.88 15.08 -16.29
N ILE A 322 -18.52 14.39 -17.38
CA ILE A 322 -18.01 13.01 -17.34
C ILE A 322 -16.52 12.96 -16.98
N ILE A 323 -15.69 13.88 -17.48
CA ILE A 323 -14.24 13.86 -17.21
C ILE A 323 -13.94 13.88 -15.70
N PRO A 324 -14.54 14.77 -14.87
CA PRO A 324 -14.32 14.75 -13.43
C PRO A 324 -14.74 13.44 -12.77
N LEU A 325 -15.83 12.83 -13.22
CA LEU A 325 -16.27 11.53 -12.73
C LEU A 325 -15.24 10.45 -13.04
N VAL A 326 -14.77 10.37 -14.29
CA VAL A 326 -13.74 9.43 -14.72
C VAL A 326 -12.46 9.62 -13.89
N MET A 327 -11.99 10.86 -13.75
CA MET A 327 -10.82 11.19 -12.93
C MET A 327 -10.97 10.74 -11.48
N ALA A 328 -12.17 10.88 -10.90
CA ALA A 328 -12.43 10.51 -9.52
C ALA A 328 -12.54 8.99 -9.34
N THR A 329 -12.94 8.23 -10.37
CA THR A 329 -13.05 6.76 -10.31
C THR A 329 -11.84 6.00 -10.84
N LEU A 330 -10.95 6.62 -11.64
CA LEU A 330 -9.89 5.92 -12.36
C LEU A 330 -8.99 5.08 -11.44
N PHE A 331 -8.57 5.67 -10.31
CA PHE A 331 -7.71 5.01 -9.32
C PHE A 331 -8.46 4.60 -8.04
N ALA A 332 -9.72 5.00 -7.87
CA ALA A 332 -10.45 4.71 -6.64
C ALA A 332 -10.52 3.19 -6.32
N PRO A 333 -10.80 2.28 -7.28
CA PRO A 333 -10.76 0.84 -7.02
C PRO A 333 -9.38 0.34 -6.59
N ALA A 334 -8.30 0.85 -7.18
CA ALA A 334 -6.93 0.47 -6.82
C ALA A 334 -6.57 0.96 -5.40
N LEU A 335 -6.81 2.24 -5.12
CA LEU A 335 -6.57 2.87 -3.81
C LEU A 335 -7.36 2.19 -2.68
N VAL A 336 -8.59 1.74 -2.95
CA VAL A 336 -9.37 0.98 -1.97
C VAL A 336 -8.88 -0.45 -1.87
N ALA A 337 -8.72 -1.16 -3.00
CA ALA A 337 -8.42 -2.59 -3.00
C ALA A 337 -7.02 -2.90 -2.45
N ILE A 338 -6.00 -2.12 -2.84
CA ILE A 338 -4.60 -2.30 -2.44
C ILE A 338 -4.39 -1.65 -1.07
N GLU A 339 -4.59 -0.34 -0.98
CA GLU A 339 -4.19 0.46 0.19
C GLU A 339 -5.25 0.55 1.29
N GLY A 340 -6.50 0.18 1.02
CA GLY A 340 -7.58 0.24 2.02
C GLY A 340 -7.98 1.66 2.40
N VAL A 341 -7.76 2.62 1.51
CA VAL A 341 -8.19 4.01 1.70
C VAL A 341 -9.72 4.07 1.80
N ALA A 342 -10.26 4.95 2.66
CA ALA A 342 -11.69 5.19 2.73
C ALA A 342 -12.23 5.72 1.38
N VAL A 343 -13.43 5.29 0.98
CA VAL A 343 -14.00 5.53 -0.36
C VAL A 343 -13.95 7.00 -0.78
N LEU A 344 -14.48 7.92 0.03
CA LEU A 344 -14.47 9.36 -0.31
C LEU A 344 -13.05 9.93 -0.45
N ARG A 345 -12.12 9.47 0.38
CA ARG A 345 -10.71 9.86 0.27
C ARG A 345 -10.07 9.28 -0.99
N ALA A 346 -10.44 8.07 -1.39
CA ALA A 346 -9.97 7.46 -2.64
C ALA A 346 -10.45 8.26 -3.87
N PHE A 347 -11.72 8.70 -3.90
CA PHE A 347 -12.22 9.59 -4.95
C PHE A 347 -11.41 10.90 -5.02
N LYS A 348 -11.16 11.55 -3.86
CA LYS A 348 -10.37 12.78 -3.81
C LYS A 348 -8.94 12.56 -4.28
N LEU A 349 -8.27 11.51 -3.82
CA LEU A 349 -6.90 11.16 -4.22
C LEU A 349 -6.82 10.84 -5.71
N SER A 350 -7.77 10.07 -6.25
CA SER A 350 -7.85 9.75 -7.68
C SER A 350 -8.02 11.03 -8.50
N PHE A 351 -8.95 11.91 -8.12
CA PHE A 351 -9.19 13.16 -8.80
C PHE A 351 -7.95 14.07 -8.79
N THR A 352 -7.33 14.27 -7.62
CA THR A 352 -6.11 15.08 -7.50
C THR A 352 -4.92 14.46 -8.25
N GLY A 353 -4.79 13.13 -8.23
CA GLY A 353 -3.77 12.40 -8.98
C GLY A 353 -3.92 12.60 -10.48
N CYS A 354 -5.14 12.49 -11.01
CA CYS A 354 -5.41 12.74 -12.41
C CYS A 354 -5.20 14.21 -12.79
N LEU A 355 -5.64 15.15 -11.95
CA LEU A 355 -5.55 16.59 -12.24
C LEU A 355 -4.11 17.08 -12.33
N ARG A 356 -3.23 16.57 -11.45
CA ARG A 356 -1.79 16.88 -11.49
C ARG A 356 -1.06 16.29 -12.68
N ASN A 357 -1.63 15.24 -13.31
CA ASN A 357 -0.99 14.46 -14.35
C ASN A 357 -1.76 14.51 -15.68
N LEU A 358 -2.47 15.61 -15.95
CA LEU A 358 -3.31 15.75 -17.15
C LEU A 358 -2.51 15.57 -18.46
N LEU A 359 -1.29 16.12 -18.54
CA LEU A 359 -0.42 15.98 -19.71
C LEU A 359 0.02 14.51 -19.95
N PRO A 360 0.59 13.79 -18.95
CA PRO A 360 0.83 12.35 -19.07
C PRO A 360 -0.41 11.56 -19.49
N PHE A 361 -1.58 11.86 -18.93
CA PHE A 361 -2.84 11.19 -19.30
C PHE A 361 -3.27 11.48 -20.74
N LEU A 362 -3.02 12.69 -21.25
CA LEU A 362 -3.29 13.02 -22.64
C LEU A 362 -2.39 12.20 -23.58
N VAL A 363 -1.10 12.09 -23.27
CA VAL A 363 -0.17 11.24 -24.03
C VAL A 363 -0.59 9.77 -23.97
N TYR A 364 -0.90 9.26 -22.77
CA TYR A 364 -1.45 7.91 -22.59
C TYR A 364 -2.72 7.70 -23.42
N GLY A 365 -3.64 8.66 -23.40
CA GLY A 365 -4.90 8.60 -24.16
C GLY A 365 -4.67 8.52 -25.67
N LEU A 366 -3.74 9.30 -26.21
CA LEU A 366 -3.36 9.24 -27.64
C LEU A 366 -2.75 7.89 -28.01
N VAL A 367 -1.86 7.37 -27.17
CA VAL A 367 -1.22 6.06 -27.37
C VAL A 367 -2.27 4.94 -27.29
N ALA A 368 -3.13 4.97 -26.27
CA ALA A 368 -4.21 4.02 -26.09
C ALA A 368 -5.18 4.04 -27.27
N PHE A 369 -5.56 5.23 -27.76
CA PHE A 369 -6.41 5.38 -28.93
C PHE A 369 -5.79 4.74 -30.19
N GLY A 370 -4.52 5.00 -30.46
CA GLY A 370 -3.79 4.38 -31.57
C GLY A 370 -3.72 2.85 -31.45
N LEU A 371 -3.45 2.34 -30.24
CA LEU A 371 -3.41 0.90 -29.98
C LEU A 371 -4.79 0.23 -30.12
N LEU A 372 -5.86 0.90 -29.70
CA LEU A 372 -7.22 0.39 -29.87
C LEU A 372 -7.59 0.30 -31.35
N ILE A 373 -7.26 1.32 -32.15
CA ILE A 373 -7.44 1.27 -33.61
C ILE A 373 -6.65 0.09 -34.19
N LEU A 374 -5.36 -0.03 -33.88
CA LEU A 374 -4.51 -1.09 -34.42
C LEU A 374 -4.98 -2.49 -33.99
N GLY A 375 -5.37 -2.65 -32.72
CA GLY A 375 -5.89 -3.90 -32.18
C GLY A 375 -7.26 -4.30 -32.73
N SER A 376 -8.01 -3.33 -33.28
CA SER A 376 -9.30 -3.55 -33.91
C SER A 376 -9.20 -4.12 -35.34
N ILE A 377 -8.11 -3.83 -36.06
CA ILE A 377 -7.88 -4.27 -37.46
C ILE A 377 -7.97 -5.80 -37.65
N PRO A 378 -7.33 -6.66 -36.81
CA PRO A 378 -7.42 -8.11 -36.97
C PRO A 378 -8.74 -8.67 -36.40
N LEU A 379 -9.88 -8.18 -36.91
CA LEU A 379 -11.23 -8.56 -36.48
C LEU A 379 -11.41 -8.46 -34.96
N MET A 380 -10.94 -7.38 -34.34
CA MET A 380 -10.96 -7.14 -32.89
C MET A 380 -10.15 -8.11 -32.02
N LEU A 381 -9.50 -9.14 -32.59
CA LEU A 381 -8.70 -10.11 -31.82
C LEU A 381 -7.50 -9.47 -31.14
N GLY A 382 -6.95 -8.39 -31.70
CA GLY A 382 -5.87 -7.63 -31.09
C GLY A 382 -6.28 -6.95 -29.78
N LEU A 383 -7.58 -6.71 -29.57
CA LEU A 383 -8.10 -6.15 -28.31
C LEU A 383 -7.91 -7.09 -27.12
N LEU A 384 -7.79 -8.40 -27.35
CA LEU A 384 -7.44 -9.37 -26.29
C LEU A 384 -6.05 -9.08 -25.69
N VAL A 385 -5.17 -8.44 -26.44
CA VAL A 385 -3.83 -8.04 -25.99
C VAL A 385 -3.84 -6.58 -25.52
N VAL A 386 -4.50 -5.70 -26.28
CA VAL A 386 -4.49 -4.25 -25.98
C VAL A 386 -5.23 -3.93 -24.69
N ILE A 387 -6.40 -4.53 -24.42
CA ILE A 387 -7.18 -4.17 -23.23
C ILE A 387 -6.43 -4.53 -21.92
N PRO A 388 -5.86 -5.74 -21.75
CA PRO A 388 -5.10 -6.05 -20.55
C PRO A 388 -3.85 -5.17 -20.42
N LEU A 389 -3.18 -4.86 -21.53
CA LEU A 389 -2.06 -3.93 -21.55
C LEU A 389 -2.46 -2.55 -21.03
N LEU A 390 -3.60 -2.01 -21.45
CA LEU A 390 -4.10 -0.73 -20.97
C LEU A 390 -4.46 -0.76 -19.48
N VAL A 391 -5.05 -1.85 -18.99
CA VAL A 391 -5.33 -2.05 -17.55
C VAL A 391 -4.04 -2.05 -16.73
N ILE A 392 -3.02 -2.77 -17.20
CA ILE A 392 -1.70 -2.79 -16.55
C ILE A 392 -1.05 -1.40 -16.62
N ALA A 393 -1.17 -0.69 -17.74
CA ALA A 393 -0.63 0.66 -17.87
C ALA A 393 -1.27 1.63 -16.87
N ILE A 394 -2.58 1.49 -16.57
CA ILE A 394 -3.22 2.24 -15.48
C ILE A 394 -2.63 1.84 -14.13
N TYR A 395 -2.31 0.55 -13.89
CA TYR A 395 -1.60 0.14 -12.69
C TYR A 395 -0.19 0.76 -12.59
N GLN A 396 0.56 0.87 -13.70
CA GLN A 396 1.86 1.55 -13.71
C GLN A 396 1.71 3.04 -13.42
N ALA A 397 0.70 3.70 -14.00
CA ALA A 397 0.38 5.09 -13.70
C ALA A 397 0.04 5.28 -12.22
N TYR A 398 -0.71 4.35 -11.63
CA TYR A 398 -0.98 4.32 -10.20
C TYR A 398 0.31 4.22 -9.38
N ARG A 399 1.24 3.34 -9.74
CA ARG A 399 2.52 3.20 -9.02
C ARG A 399 3.35 4.47 -9.07
N ASP A 400 3.56 5.03 -10.26
CA ASP A 400 4.32 6.28 -10.44
C ASP A 400 3.71 7.45 -9.66
N ILE A 401 2.38 7.61 -9.70
CA ILE A 401 1.70 8.76 -9.09
C ILE A 401 1.70 8.67 -7.57
N TYR A 402 1.66 7.46 -6.98
CA TYR A 402 1.42 7.28 -5.54
C TYR A 402 2.60 6.71 -4.76
N TYR A 403 3.66 6.21 -5.42
CA TYR A 403 4.86 5.67 -4.78
C TYR A 403 6.17 6.32 -5.27
N GLY A 404 6.15 7.03 -6.41
CA GLY A 404 7.29 7.79 -6.95
C GLY A 404 8.02 7.05 -8.06
#